data_AF-A0A182SXU8-F1
#
_entry.id   AF-A0A182SXU8-F1
#
_cell.length_a   1.000
_cell.length_b   1.000
_cell.length_c   1.000
_cell.angle_alpha   90.00
_cell.angle_beta   90.00
_cell.angle_gamma   90.00
#
_symmetry.space_group_name_H-M   'P 1'
#
loop_
_entity.id
_entity.type
_entity.pdbx_description
1 polymer ?
#
loop_
_entity_poly.entity_id
_entity_poly.type
_entity_poly.pdbx_seq_one_letter_code
_entity_poly.pdbx_strand_id
1 'polypeptide(L)'
;MAPLRWAIVSAGTISHDFACAVSTLPATDHQLVAVGARGLENARKFAELHGIPRFYEGYEPIAKDPEVDVVYVGTVNNAHYEVSRMMLEAGKHVLCEKPLCVNRGQARALLDFARERGLFCMEAIWSRFFPSYIHLRDRIARGDLGRIERVEVQFGFPLTHVERVRMKSLGGGTVLDLGVYTIQVAMWAFQAEPVKIDAAGQLNDEGVDVGITAKLHFP
;
A
#
# COMPACT_ATOMS: atom_id res chain seq x y z
N MET A 1 -2.57 -22.59 15.98
CA MET A 1 -2.10 -21.21 16.21
C MET A 1 -3.34 -20.34 16.38
N ALA A 2 -3.31 -19.26 17.16
CA ALA A 2 -4.44 -18.34 17.20
C ALA A 2 -4.58 -17.60 15.85
N PRO A 3 -5.80 -17.24 15.41
CA PRO A 3 -5.97 -16.49 14.16
C PRO A 3 -5.34 -15.10 14.28
N LEU A 4 -4.82 -14.59 13.16
CA LEU A 4 -4.36 -13.21 13.06
C LEU A 4 -5.56 -12.26 12.99
N ARG A 5 -5.66 -11.33 13.96
CA ARG A 5 -6.80 -10.42 14.09
C ARG A 5 -6.50 -9.07 13.43
N TRP A 6 -7.25 -8.78 12.37
CA TRP A 6 -7.12 -7.61 11.53
C TRP A 6 -8.08 -6.51 11.94
N ALA A 7 -7.61 -5.26 11.95
CA ALA A 7 -8.47 -4.10 11.84
C ALA A 7 -8.31 -3.41 10.50
N ILE A 8 -9.43 -2.94 9.95
CA ILE A 8 -9.47 -2.17 8.72
C ILE A 8 -9.49 -0.68 9.05
N VAL A 9 -8.53 0.07 8.52
CA VAL A 9 -8.43 1.52 8.71
C VAL A 9 -8.81 2.20 7.41
N SER A 10 -9.94 2.93 7.41
CA SER A 10 -10.70 3.44 6.25
C SER A 10 -11.77 2.46 5.75
N ALA A 11 -12.97 2.97 5.46
CA ALA A 11 -14.09 2.24 4.85
C ALA A 11 -14.23 2.56 3.35
N GLY A 12 -13.12 2.65 2.62
CA GLY A 12 -13.08 2.92 1.18
C GLY A 12 -13.13 1.66 0.31
N THR A 13 -13.12 1.84 -1.01
CA THR A 13 -13.18 0.74 -1.99
C THR A 13 -12.04 -0.26 -1.83
N ILE A 14 -10.80 0.20 -1.66
CA ILE A 14 -9.67 -0.73 -1.52
C ILE A 14 -9.71 -1.51 -0.20
N SER A 15 -10.28 -0.92 0.85
CA SER A 15 -10.54 -1.62 2.12
C SER A 15 -11.64 -2.66 1.97
N HIS A 16 -12.69 -2.37 1.19
CA HIS A 16 -13.73 -3.34 0.85
C HIS A 16 -13.13 -4.55 0.12
N ASP A 17 -12.31 -4.30 -0.91
CA ASP A 17 -11.66 -5.36 -1.68
C ASP A 17 -10.75 -6.22 -0.80
N PHE A 18 -9.96 -5.60 0.08
CA PHE A 18 -9.12 -6.31 1.04
C PHE A 18 -9.96 -7.15 2.03
N ALA A 19 -11.05 -6.58 2.58
CA ALA A 19 -11.94 -7.30 3.48
C ALA A 19 -12.63 -8.49 2.79
N CYS A 20 -13.03 -8.34 1.53
CA CYS A 20 -13.53 -9.43 0.69
C CYS A 20 -12.47 -10.49 0.44
N ALA A 21 -11.22 -10.12 0.19
CA ALA A 21 -10.14 -11.09 0.03
C ALA A 21 -9.89 -11.88 1.32
N VAL A 22 -9.81 -11.21 2.47
CA VAL A 22 -9.60 -11.84 3.78
C VAL A 22 -10.74 -12.79 4.14
N SER A 23 -11.99 -12.47 3.79
CA SER A 23 -13.15 -13.32 4.10
C SER A 23 -13.15 -14.65 3.32
N THR A 24 -12.32 -14.79 2.28
CA THR A 24 -12.12 -16.06 1.58
C THR A 24 -11.10 -16.98 2.26
N LEU A 25 -10.34 -16.47 3.24
CA LEU A 25 -9.33 -17.24 3.96
C LEU A 25 -9.96 -17.99 5.16
N PRO A 26 -9.32 -19.07 5.65
CA PRO A 26 -9.82 -19.79 6.82
C PRO A 26 -9.92 -18.88 8.06
N ALA A 27 -11.08 -18.88 8.72
CA ALA A 27 -11.31 -18.10 9.93
C ALA A 27 -10.44 -18.55 11.13
N THR A 28 -9.83 -19.73 11.04
CA THR A 28 -8.81 -20.23 11.99
C THR A 28 -7.47 -19.50 11.85
N ASP A 29 -7.25 -18.84 10.71
CA ASP A 29 -5.99 -18.22 10.36
C ASP A 29 -6.13 -16.70 10.30
N HIS A 30 -7.27 -16.17 9.83
CA HIS A 30 -7.52 -14.73 9.67
C HIS A 30 -8.91 -14.32 10.16
N GLN A 31 -9.00 -13.22 10.90
CA GLN A 31 -10.27 -12.65 11.36
C GLN A 31 -10.28 -11.13 11.20
N LEU A 32 -11.35 -10.58 10.64
CA LEU A 32 -11.63 -9.13 10.67
C LEU A 32 -12.36 -8.81 11.97
N VAL A 33 -11.72 -8.05 12.86
CA VAL A 33 -12.23 -7.86 14.23
C VAL A 33 -12.63 -6.42 14.55
N ALA A 34 -12.17 -5.45 13.75
CA ALA A 34 -12.53 -4.04 13.89
C ALA A 34 -12.44 -3.28 12.57
N VAL A 35 -13.21 -2.19 12.43
CA VAL A 35 -13.06 -1.21 11.35
C VAL A 35 -13.18 0.22 11.88
N GLY A 36 -12.45 1.14 11.27
CA GLY A 36 -12.47 2.56 11.63
C GLY A 36 -12.67 3.40 10.39
N ALA A 37 -13.54 4.39 10.49
CA ALA A 37 -13.74 5.38 9.43
C ALA A 37 -13.88 6.77 10.05
N ARG A 38 -13.61 7.81 9.25
CA ARG A 38 -13.73 9.21 9.71
C ARG A 38 -15.13 9.60 10.21
N GLY A 39 -16.17 8.89 9.78
CA GLY A 39 -17.54 9.07 10.28
C GLY A 39 -18.09 7.75 10.78
N LEU A 40 -18.71 7.77 11.97
CA LEU A 40 -19.21 6.57 12.64
C LEU A 40 -20.14 5.74 11.75
N GLU A 41 -21.04 6.41 11.02
CA GLU A 41 -22.02 5.75 10.16
C GLU A 41 -21.38 4.98 8.99
N ASN A 42 -20.26 5.48 8.45
CA ASN A 42 -19.52 4.77 7.40
C ASN A 42 -18.84 3.52 7.97
N ALA A 43 -18.27 3.61 9.18
CA ALA A 43 -17.69 2.46 9.86
C ALA A 43 -18.75 1.40 10.17
N ARG A 44 -19.93 1.83 10.65
CA ARG A 44 -21.08 0.95 10.93
C ARG A 44 -21.54 0.20 9.68
N LYS A 45 -21.80 0.92 8.58
CA LYS A 45 -22.22 0.30 7.31
C LYS A 45 -21.19 -0.69 6.79
N PHE A 46 -19.91 -0.35 6.86
CA PHE A 46 -18.83 -1.25 6.44
C PHE A 46 -18.76 -2.49 7.33
N ALA A 47 -18.88 -2.33 8.64
CA ALA A 47 -18.90 -3.44 9.58
C ALA A 47 -20.07 -4.38 9.33
N GLU A 48 -21.27 -3.85 9.12
CA GLU A 48 -22.47 -4.64 8.78
C GLU A 48 -22.29 -5.42 7.48
N LEU A 49 -21.74 -4.77 6.44
CA LEU A 49 -21.49 -5.41 5.15
C LEU A 49 -20.53 -6.60 5.24
N HIS A 50 -19.50 -6.50 6.09
CA HIS A 50 -18.43 -7.48 6.19
C HIS A 50 -18.51 -8.38 7.44
N GLY A 51 -19.55 -8.24 8.26
CA GLY A 51 -19.69 -8.99 9.52
C GLY A 51 -18.60 -8.69 10.55
N ILE A 52 -18.07 -7.47 10.57
CA ILE A 52 -17.01 -7.05 11.51
C ILE A 52 -17.66 -6.66 12.84
N PRO A 53 -17.26 -7.26 13.97
CA PRO A 53 -17.99 -7.11 15.23
C PRO A 53 -17.86 -5.73 15.90
N ARG A 54 -16.83 -4.95 15.53
CA ARG A 54 -16.55 -3.65 16.13
C ARG A 54 -16.28 -2.59 15.08
N PHE A 55 -16.83 -1.41 15.29
CA PHE A 55 -16.63 -0.27 14.41
C PHE A 55 -16.44 1.00 15.23
N TYR A 56 -15.59 1.88 14.71
CA TYR A 56 -15.19 3.09 15.41
C TYR A 56 -15.26 4.31 14.50
N GLU A 57 -15.58 5.45 15.09
CA GLU A 57 -15.30 6.74 14.49
C GLU A 57 -13.84 7.12 14.75
N GLY A 58 -13.12 7.52 13.72
CA GLY A 58 -11.69 7.77 13.78
C GLY A 58 -10.87 6.48 13.84
N TYR A 59 -9.57 6.62 14.13
CA TYR A 59 -8.61 5.51 14.06
C TYR A 59 -7.92 5.26 15.40
N GLU A 60 -7.88 6.25 16.28
CA GLU A 60 -7.35 6.15 17.64
C GLU A 60 -7.98 5.02 18.47
N PRO A 61 -9.29 4.73 18.37
CA PRO A 61 -9.86 3.57 19.08
C PRO A 61 -9.29 2.23 18.61
N ILE A 62 -8.97 2.07 17.32
CA ILE A 62 -8.33 0.84 16.80
C ILE A 62 -6.94 0.66 17.41
N ALA A 63 -6.16 1.75 17.49
CA ALA A 63 -4.84 1.72 18.08
C ALA A 63 -4.87 1.22 19.53
N LYS A 64 -5.95 1.53 20.26
CA LYS A 64 -6.15 1.13 21.67
C LYS A 64 -6.83 -0.22 21.85
N ASP A 65 -7.33 -0.84 20.78
CA ASP A 65 -8.10 -2.08 20.86
C ASP A 65 -7.16 -3.27 21.13
N PRO A 66 -7.24 -3.94 22.30
CA PRO A 66 -6.33 -5.05 22.63
C PRO A 66 -6.55 -6.29 21.76
N GLU A 67 -7.67 -6.35 21.04
CA GLU A 67 -7.99 -7.48 20.19
C GLU A 67 -7.47 -7.34 18.75
N VAL A 68 -6.80 -6.24 18.42
CA VAL A 68 -6.20 -6.00 17.11
C VAL A 68 -4.73 -6.34 17.15
N ASP A 69 -4.29 -7.24 16.28
CA ASP A 69 -2.87 -7.61 16.14
C ASP A 69 -2.20 -6.78 15.03
N VAL A 70 -2.90 -6.65 13.91
CA VAL A 70 -2.41 -5.99 12.70
C VAL A 70 -3.49 -5.09 12.10
N VAL A 71 -3.09 -3.96 11.55
CA VAL A 71 -3.96 -3.06 10.81
C VAL A 71 -3.68 -3.12 9.32
N TYR A 72 -4.75 -3.04 8.52
CA TYR A 72 -4.70 -2.71 7.11
C TYR A 72 -5.04 -1.23 6.93
N VAL A 73 -4.07 -0.43 6.48
CA VAL A 73 -4.22 1.01 6.26
C VAL A 73 -4.58 1.28 4.80
N GLY A 74 -5.87 1.45 4.52
CA GLY A 74 -6.42 1.73 3.19
C GLY A 74 -6.93 3.17 3.04
N THR A 75 -6.25 4.14 3.67
CA THR A 75 -6.61 5.56 3.57
C THR A 75 -6.15 6.17 2.24
N VAL A 76 -6.29 7.48 2.08
CA VAL A 76 -5.66 8.21 0.98
C VAL A 76 -4.15 8.36 1.22
N ASN A 77 -3.38 8.52 0.15
CA ASN A 77 -1.91 8.48 0.13
C ASN A 77 -1.27 9.43 1.16
N ASN A 78 -1.77 10.66 1.28
CA ASN A 78 -1.24 11.66 2.21
C ASN A 78 -1.40 11.29 3.70
N ALA A 79 -2.34 10.39 4.03
CA ALA A 79 -2.64 9.97 5.40
C ALA A 79 -1.88 8.71 5.83
N HIS A 80 -1.29 7.96 4.89
CA HIS A 80 -0.62 6.69 5.17
C HIS A 80 0.44 6.80 6.28
N TYR A 81 1.29 7.83 6.23
CA TYR A 81 2.37 8.02 7.18
C TYR A 81 1.84 8.21 8.62
N GLU A 82 0.99 9.21 8.84
CA GLU A 82 0.50 9.55 10.18
C GLU A 82 -0.33 8.43 10.78
N VAL A 83 -1.19 7.80 9.97
CA VAL A 83 -2.04 6.70 10.41
C VAL A 83 -1.21 5.45 10.74
N SER A 84 -0.28 5.07 9.87
CA SER A 84 0.61 3.94 10.14
C SER A 84 1.48 4.19 11.36
N ARG A 85 1.98 5.41 11.51
CA ARG A 85 2.80 5.82 12.66
C ARG A 85 2.03 5.69 13.97
N MET A 86 0.79 6.19 14.02
CA MET A 86 -0.11 6.07 15.18
C MET A 86 -0.31 4.60 15.59
N MET A 87 -0.50 3.71 14.61
CA MET A 87 -0.73 2.29 14.85
C MET A 87 0.52 1.58 15.37
N LEU A 88 1.69 1.89 14.80
CA LEU A 88 2.97 1.38 15.29
C LEU A 88 3.30 1.90 16.70
N GLU A 89 2.99 3.17 17.00
CA GLU A 89 3.20 3.74 18.34
C GLU A 89 2.40 3.02 19.42
N ALA A 90 1.21 2.54 19.06
CA ALA A 90 0.36 1.72 19.91
C ALA A 90 0.70 0.21 19.88
N GLY A 91 1.79 -0.18 19.22
CA GLY A 91 2.27 -1.56 19.20
C GLY A 91 1.57 -2.47 18.18
N LYS A 92 0.82 -1.92 17.23
CA LYS A 92 0.15 -2.70 16.17
C LYS A 92 1.09 -2.95 15.00
N HIS A 93 1.00 -4.14 14.41
CA HIS A 93 1.63 -4.40 13.11
C HIS A 93 0.88 -3.66 11.99
N VAL A 94 1.57 -3.28 10.92
CA VAL A 94 0.99 -2.48 9.83
C VAL A 94 1.21 -3.14 8.47
N LEU A 95 0.13 -3.36 7.75
CA LEU A 95 0.11 -3.49 6.30
C LEU A 95 -0.51 -2.23 5.72
N CYS A 96 0.29 -1.38 5.07
CA CYS A 96 -0.18 -0.10 4.54
C CYS A 96 -0.30 -0.15 3.02
N GLU A 97 -1.38 0.41 2.48
CA GLU A 97 -1.55 0.55 1.04
C GLU A 97 -0.40 1.31 0.37
N LYS A 98 -0.25 1.07 -0.93
CA LYS A 98 0.75 1.76 -1.73
C LYS A 98 0.28 3.19 -2.10
N PRO A 99 1.21 4.12 -2.40
CA PRO A 99 2.59 4.08 -1.94
C PRO A 99 2.62 4.15 -0.41
N LEU A 100 3.60 3.51 0.22
CA LEU A 100 3.72 3.48 1.69
C LEU A 100 3.67 4.90 2.30
N CYS A 101 4.35 5.85 1.65
CA CYS A 101 4.32 7.26 1.99
C CYS A 101 4.46 8.11 0.71
N VAL A 102 4.13 9.40 0.79
CA VAL A 102 4.24 10.32 -0.37
C VAL A 102 5.68 10.76 -0.66
N ASN A 103 6.63 10.47 0.23
CA ASN A 103 8.04 10.77 0.02
C ASN A 103 8.97 9.82 0.78
N ARG A 104 10.25 9.83 0.39
CA ARG A 104 11.32 9.01 0.97
C ARG A 104 11.56 9.26 2.46
N GLY A 105 11.46 10.52 2.91
CA GLY A 105 11.72 10.89 4.31
C GLY A 105 10.73 10.23 5.26
N GLN A 106 9.43 10.32 4.94
CA GLN A 106 8.36 9.65 5.65
C GLN A 106 8.53 8.12 5.63
N ALA A 107 8.79 7.53 4.46
CA ALA A 107 8.97 6.08 4.34
C ALA A 107 10.15 5.57 5.18
N ARG A 108 11.28 6.29 5.17
CA ARG A 108 12.44 5.96 6.00
C ARG A 108 12.11 6.05 7.49
N ALA A 109 11.55 7.18 7.94
CA ALA A 109 11.21 7.38 9.34
C ALA A 109 10.21 6.33 9.87
N LEU A 110 9.22 5.96 9.06
CA LEU A 110 8.22 4.95 9.41
C LEU A 110 8.84 3.56 9.55
N LEU A 111 9.65 3.14 8.58
CA LEU A 111 10.29 1.82 8.57
C LEU A 111 11.35 1.69 9.67
N ASP A 112 12.13 2.75 9.93
CA ASP A 112 13.13 2.74 11.00
C ASP A 112 12.45 2.62 12.37
N PHE A 113 11.36 3.35 12.59
CA PHE A 113 10.58 3.21 13.82
C PHE A 113 9.97 1.83 14.01
N ALA A 114 9.41 1.23 12.95
CA ALA A 114 8.88 -0.13 13.03
C ALA A 114 9.97 -1.13 13.45
N ARG A 115 11.18 -0.99 12.90
CA ARG A 115 12.35 -1.82 13.27
C ARG A 115 12.78 -1.60 14.71
N GLU A 116 12.88 -0.34 15.15
CA GLU A 116 13.23 0.00 16.54
C GLU A 116 12.24 -0.59 17.55
N ARG A 117 10.95 -0.68 17.19
CA ARG A 117 9.91 -1.28 18.03
C ARG A 117 9.73 -2.79 17.84
N GLY A 118 10.47 -3.42 16.91
CA GLY A 118 10.29 -4.83 16.59
C GLY A 118 8.92 -5.17 16.00
N LEU A 119 8.29 -4.21 15.31
CA LEU A 119 6.96 -4.37 14.71
C LEU A 119 7.07 -4.61 13.21
N PHE A 120 6.22 -5.49 12.70
CA PHE A 120 6.02 -5.66 11.27
C PHE A 120 5.41 -4.40 10.65
N CYS A 121 6.03 -3.91 9.58
CA CYS A 121 5.51 -2.84 8.73
C CYS A 121 5.85 -3.17 7.27
N MET A 122 4.82 -3.24 6.41
CA MET A 122 4.99 -3.57 5.00
C MET A 122 4.12 -2.68 4.11
N GLU A 123 4.67 -2.27 2.99
CA GLU A 123 3.92 -1.67 1.88
C GLU A 123 3.16 -2.76 1.11
N ALA A 124 1.88 -2.56 0.83
CA ALA A 124 1.00 -3.50 0.15
C ALA A 124 1.22 -3.50 -1.38
N ILE A 125 2.45 -3.74 -1.83
CA ILE A 125 2.73 -4.06 -3.24
C ILE A 125 2.30 -5.51 -3.52
N TRP A 126 0.99 -5.71 -3.52
CA TRP A 126 0.30 -6.98 -3.71
C TRP A 126 0.75 -7.76 -4.96
N SER A 127 1.11 -7.06 -6.04
CA SER A 127 1.58 -7.67 -7.30
C SER A 127 2.73 -8.65 -7.09
N ARG A 128 3.63 -8.39 -6.11
CA ARG A 128 4.77 -9.28 -5.81
C ARG A 128 4.39 -10.65 -5.27
N PHE A 129 3.16 -10.82 -4.80
CA PHE A 129 2.67 -12.08 -4.24
C PHE A 129 1.89 -12.92 -5.25
N PHE A 130 1.68 -12.43 -6.48
CA PHE A 130 1.04 -13.23 -7.52
C PHE A 130 1.96 -14.38 -7.98
N PRO A 131 1.41 -15.57 -8.29
CA PRO A 131 2.19 -16.70 -8.81
C PRO A 131 3.00 -16.34 -10.07
N SER A 132 2.49 -15.44 -10.92
CA SER A 132 3.20 -14.97 -12.12
C SER A 132 4.47 -14.19 -11.79
N TYR A 133 4.42 -13.32 -10.77
CA TYR A 133 5.59 -12.59 -10.27
C TYR A 133 6.58 -13.56 -9.63
N ILE A 134 6.11 -14.49 -8.80
CA ILE A 134 6.96 -15.51 -8.17
C ILE A 134 7.67 -16.35 -9.25
N HIS A 135 6.94 -16.79 -10.27
CA HIS A 135 7.50 -17.55 -11.37
C HIS A 135 8.57 -16.77 -12.14
N LEU A 136 8.28 -15.51 -12.50
CA LEU A 136 9.25 -14.65 -13.19
C LEU A 136 10.50 -14.40 -12.33
N ARG A 137 10.35 -14.20 -11.01
CA ARG A 137 11.48 -14.10 -10.06
C ARG A 137 12.40 -15.30 -10.18
N ASP A 138 11.80 -16.49 -10.10
CA ASP A 138 12.56 -17.73 -9.99
C ASP A 138 13.30 -18.01 -11.30
N ARG A 139 12.71 -17.67 -12.44
CA ARG A 139 13.38 -17.73 -13.75
C ARG A 139 14.55 -16.76 -13.86
N ILE A 140 14.40 -15.53 -13.37
CA ILE A 140 15.50 -14.55 -13.33
C ILE A 140 16.63 -15.07 -12.43
N ALA A 141 16.28 -15.52 -11.21
CA ALA A 141 17.26 -16.02 -10.24
C ALA A 141 18.02 -17.26 -10.71
N ARG A 142 17.39 -18.12 -11.52
CA ARG A 142 18.03 -19.30 -12.13
C ARG A 142 18.87 -18.98 -13.36
N GLY A 143 18.78 -17.76 -13.90
CA GLY A 143 19.47 -17.37 -15.12
C GLY A 143 18.79 -17.86 -16.40
N ASP A 144 17.53 -18.31 -16.34
CA ASP A 144 16.78 -18.86 -17.49
C ASP A 144 16.58 -17.83 -18.62
N LEU A 145 16.71 -16.54 -18.30
CA LEU A 145 16.56 -15.41 -19.23
C LEU A 145 17.91 -14.83 -19.69
N GLY A 146 19.03 -15.38 -19.22
CA GLY A 146 20.35 -14.78 -19.39
C GLY A 146 20.50 -13.46 -18.64
N ARG A 147 21.41 -12.59 -19.11
CA ARG A 147 21.57 -11.24 -18.56
C ARG A 147 20.39 -10.37 -18.96
N ILE A 148 19.75 -9.74 -17.98
CA ILE A 148 18.67 -8.79 -18.24
C ILE A 148 19.27 -7.49 -18.77
N GLU A 149 19.00 -7.17 -20.04
CA GLU A 149 19.51 -5.95 -20.69
C GLU A 149 18.54 -4.76 -20.58
N ARG A 150 17.23 -5.04 -20.61
CA ARG A 150 16.18 -4.03 -20.67
C ARG A 150 14.89 -4.56 -20.07
N VAL A 151 14.23 -3.70 -19.31
CA VAL A 151 12.88 -3.92 -18.79
C VAL A 151 12.02 -2.76 -19.25
N GLU A 152 10.89 -3.07 -19.87
CA GLU A 152 9.91 -2.07 -20.28
C GLU A 152 8.57 -2.41 -19.64
N VAL A 153 8.02 -1.44 -18.91
CA VAL A 153 6.74 -1.57 -18.23
C VAL A 153 5.95 -0.30 -18.46
N GLN A 154 4.72 -0.45 -18.91
CA GLN A 154 3.80 0.66 -19.15
C GLN A 154 2.54 0.38 -18.33
N PHE A 155 2.07 1.40 -17.61
CA PHE A 155 0.83 1.31 -16.87
C PHE A 155 0.10 2.65 -16.90
N GLY A 156 -1.08 2.68 -17.51
CA GLY A 156 -1.81 3.92 -17.75
C GLY A 156 -3.31 3.69 -17.88
N PHE A 157 -4.08 4.61 -17.32
CA PHE A 157 -5.54 4.64 -17.38
C PHE A 157 -6.02 6.09 -17.46
N PRO A 158 -7.22 6.35 -18.00
CA PRO A 158 -7.79 7.69 -18.07
C PRO A 158 -8.34 8.16 -16.71
N LEU A 159 -7.47 8.37 -15.72
CA LEU A 159 -7.83 8.68 -14.33
C LEU A 159 -7.90 10.17 -14.00
N THR A 160 -7.80 11.07 -14.99
CA THR A 160 -7.80 12.53 -14.77
C THR A 160 -9.08 13.07 -14.13
N HIS A 161 -10.17 12.31 -14.24
CA HIS A 161 -11.46 12.61 -13.59
C HIS A 161 -11.53 12.15 -12.13
N VAL A 162 -10.56 11.35 -11.66
CA VAL A 162 -10.53 10.81 -10.30
C VAL A 162 -9.86 11.81 -9.37
N GLU A 163 -10.63 12.40 -8.47
CA GLU A 163 -10.21 13.48 -7.59
C GLU A 163 -8.96 13.15 -6.75
N ARG A 164 -8.91 11.96 -6.13
CA ARG A 164 -7.74 11.51 -5.33
C ARG A 164 -6.43 11.40 -6.12
N VAL A 165 -6.53 11.21 -7.44
CA VAL A 165 -5.35 11.13 -8.32
C VAL A 165 -4.96 12.52 -8.80
N ARG A 166 -5.93 13.41 -9.03
CA ARG A 166 -5.70 14.78 -9.53
C ARG A 166 -5.15 15.72 -8.46
N MET A 167 -5.60 15.60 -7.21
CA MET A 167 -5.33 16.60 -6.16
C MET A 167 -4.01 16.34 -5.43
N LYS A 168 -3.15 17.37 -5.38
CA LYS A 168 -1.88 17.32 -4.64
C LYS A 168 -2.07 17.14 -3.15
N SER A 169 -3.12 17.77 -2.61
CA SER A 169 -3.47 17.72 -1.19
C SER A 169 -3.79 16.31 -0.69
N LEU A 170 -4.18 15.39 -1.57
CA LEU A 170 -4.47 13.98 -1.26
C LEU A 170 -3.29 13.04 -1.57
N GLY A 171 -2.15 13.57 -2.01
CA GLY A 171 -1.02 12.75 -2.47
C GLY A 171 -1.28 12.10 -3.84
N GLY A 172 -2.01 12.81 -4.70
CA GLY A 172 -2.24 12.40 -6.09
C GLY A 172 -0.97 12.38 -6.93
N GLY A 173 -1.10 11.87 -8.16
CA GLY A 173 0.01 11.72 -9.11
C GLY A 173 0.01 10.35 -9.75
N THR A 174 0.25 10.33 -11.06
CA THR A 174 0.37 9.08 -11.83
C THR A 174 1.57 8.27 -11.35
N VAL A 175 2.67 8.91 -10.93
CA VAL A 175 3.83 8.23 -10.34
C VAL A 175 3.46 7.51 -9.05
N LEU A 176 2.75 8.19 -8.13
CA LEU A 176 2.34 7.60 -6.85
C LEU A 176 1.25 6.54 -7.02
N ASP A 177 0.33 6.73 -7.97
CA ASP A 177 -0.78 5.79 -8.16
C ASP A 177 -0.39 4.59 -9.04
N LEU A 178 0.28 4.80 -10.17
CA LEU A 178 0.60 3.76 -11.17
C LEU A 178 2.10 3.50 -11.28
N GLY A 179 2.93 4.55 -11.21
CA GLY A 179 4.38 4.45 -11.34
C GLY A 179 5.04 3.58 -10.28
N VAL A 180 4.47 3.48 -9.09
CA VAL A 180 4.92 2.52 -8.05
C VAL A 180 5.02 1.10 -8.58
N TYR A 181 4.07 0.66 -9.44
CA TYR A 181 4.09 -0.67 -10.02
C TYR A 181 5.17 -0.84 -11.08
N THR A 182 5.40 0.17 -11.91
CA THR A 182 6.40 0.11 -12.99
C THR A 182 7.82 0.17 -12.41
N ILE A 183 8.04 1.04 -11.44
CA ILE A 183 9.32 1.20 -10.73
C ILE A 183 9.66 -0.07 -9.97
N GLN A 184 8.71 -0.64 -9.20
CA GLN A 184 9.00 -1.83 -8.40
C GLN A 184 9.30 -3.06 -9.26
N VAL A 185 8.74 -3.19 -10.47
CA VAL A 185 9.11 -4.27 -11.42
C VAL A 185 10.53 -4.06 -11.91
N ALA A 186 10.88 -2.84 -12.35
CA ALA A 186 12.21 -2.54 -12.87
C ALA A 186 13.30 -2.81 -11.81
N MET A 187 13.14 -2.26 -10.60
CA MET A 187 14.07 -2.50 -9.49
C MET A 187 14.18 -3.99 -9.13
N TRP A 188 13.07 -4.73 -9.24
CA TRP A 188 13.07 -6.15 -8.95
C TRP A 188 13.70 -7.01 -10.05
N ALA A 189 13.55 -6.64 -11.32
CA ALA A 189 14.18 -7.38 -12.40
C ALA A 189 15.71 -7.20 -12.40
N PHE A 190 16.19 -5.98 -12.09
CA PHE A 190 17.62 -5.68 -12.03
C PHE A 190 18.27 -5.97 -10.67
N GLN A 191 17.48 -6.11 -9.59
CA GLN A 191 17.98 -6.32 -8.21
C GLN A 191 19.03 -5.28 -7.77
N ALA A 192 18.92 -4.05 -8.28
CA ALA A 192 19.84 -2.96 -8.02
C ALA A 192 19.09 -1.63 -7.91
N GLU A 193 19.74 -0.62 -7.33
CA GLU A 193 19.25 0.75 -7.38
C GLU A 193 19.69 1.44 -8.68
N PRO A 194 18.84 2.27 -9.29
CA PRO A 194 19.24 3.01 -10.48
C PRO A 194 20.30 4.07 -10.14
N VAL A 195 21.33 4.18 -10.97
CA VAL A 195 22.42 5.17 -10.84
C VAL A 195 22.10 6.50 -11.52
N LYS A 196 21.14 6.49 -12.45
CA LYS A 196 20.66 7.68 -13.15
C LYS A 196 19.19 7.53 -13.52
N ILE A 197 18.45 8.64 -13.47
CA ILE A 197 17.05 8.72 -13.88
C ILE A 197 16.89 9.89 -14.85
N ASP A 198 16.44 9.61 -16.07
CA ASP A 198 16.00 10.63 -17.03
C ASP A 198 14.47 10.56 -17.11
N ALA A 199 13.76 11.63 -16.81
CA ALA A 199 12.29 11.65 -16.81
C ALA A 199 11.72 12.90 -17.48
N ALA A 200 10.59 12.71 -18.16
CA ALA A 200 9.79 13.78 -18.74
C ALA A 200 8.30 13.46 -18.57
N GLY A 201 7.48 14.48 -18.39
CA GLY A 201 6.05 14.30 -18.13
C GLY A 201 5.26 15.60 -18.20
N GLN A 202 3.98 15.49 -17.91
CA GLN A 202 3.05 16.60 -17.88
C GLN A 202 2.44 16.72 -16.49
N LEU A 203 2.29 17.97 -16.02
CA LEU A 203 1.56 18.29 -14.80
C LEU A 203 0.17 18.84 -15.16
N ASN A 204 -0.78 18.64 -14.25
CA ASN A 204 -2.05 19.37 -14.25
C ASN A 204 -1.90 20.74 -13.56
N ASP A 205 -3.02 21.44 -13.41
CA ASP A 205 -3.18 22.71 -12.72
C ASP A 205 -2.86 22.65 -11.20
N GLU A 206 -3.03 21.49 -10.58
CA GLU A 206 -2.66 21.22 -9.18
C GLU A 206 -1.16 20.96 -8.99
N GLY A 207 -0.37 20.96 -10.07
CA GLY A 207 1.06 20.65 -10.04
C GLY A 207 1.34 19.17 -9.76
N VAL A 208 0.42 18.28 -10.14
CA VAL A 208 0.49 16.82 -10.01
C VAL A 208 0.66 16.21 -11.39
N ASP A 209 1.46 15.13 -11.48
CA ASP A 209 1.74 14.49 -12.76
C ASP A 209 0.53 13.69 -13.30
N VAL A 210 0.19 13.94 -14.56
CA VAL A 210 -0.89 13.24 -15.30
C VAL A 210 -0.36 12.26 -16.35
N GLY A 211 0.96 12.27 -16.56
CA GLY A 211 1.65 11.38 -17.48
C GLY A 211 3.15 11.55 -17.33
N ILE A 212 3.87 10.44 -17.39
CA ILE A 212 5.32 10.41 -17.24
C ILE A 212 5.93 9.31 -18.09
N THR A 213 7.13 9.55 -18.60
CA THR A 213 8.06 8.53 -19.08
C THR A 213 9.37 8.70 -18.33
N ALA A 214 9.91 7.61 -17.81
CA ALA A 214 11.19 7.60 -17.11
C ALA A 214 12.09 6.48 -17.63
N LYS A 215 13.38 6.79 -17.80
CA LYS A 215 14.46 5.84 -18.06
C LYS A 215 15.30 5.73 -16.79
N LEU A 216 15.33 4.53 -16.21
CA LEU A 216 16.13 4.19 -15.06
C LEU A 216 17.36 3.43 -15.56
N HIS A 217 18.55 3.95 -15.29
CA HIS A 217 19.81 3.32 -15.65
C HIS A 217 20.32 2.52 -14.47
N PHE A 218 20.55 1.22 -14.65
CA PHE A 218 21.09 0.32 -13.63
C PHE A 218 22.57 0.03 -13.92
N PRO A 219 23.37 -0.37 -12.90
CA PRO A 219 24.77 -0.76 -13.07
C PRO A 219 25.02 -1.89 -14.07
#